data_AF-A0A067LVJ2-F1
#
_entry.id   AF-A0A067LVJ2-F1
#
_cell.length_a   1.000
_cell.length_b   1.000
_cell.length_c   1.000
_cell.angle_alpha   90.00
_cell.angle_beta   90.00
_cell.angle_gamma   90.00
#
_symmetry.space_group_name_H-M   'P 1'
#
loop_
_entity.id
_entity.type
_entity.pdbx_description
1 polymer ?
#
loop_
_entity_poly.entity_id
_entity_poly.type
_entity_poly.pdbx_seq_one_letter_code
_entity_poly.pdbx_strand_id
1 'polypeptide(L)' 'MKPTASALSATSTTRPIRKLAGATAKCSAPAKAYGACILASYQDVRKDMCAPEFSMFKQCVQTAMGRKW' A
#
# COMPACT_ATOMS: atom_id res chain seq x y z
N MET A 1 3.06 18.66 17.98
CA MET A 1 3.98 17.51 17.80
C MET A 1 4.38 17.41 16.33
N LYS A 2 5.68 17.43 16.07
CA LYS A 2 6.35 17.81 14.81
C LYS A 2 6.73 16.54 14.03
N PRO A 3 6.28 16.31 12.80
CA PRO A 3 6.83 15.23 11.99
C PRO A 3 8.21 15.68 11.49
N THR A 4 9.26 15.14 12.11
CA THR A 4 10.64 15.30 11.63
C THR A 4 10.81 14.44 10.38
N ALA A 5 10.38 14.98 9.24
CA ALA A 5 10.72 14.47 7.92
C ALA A 5 12.10 15.01 7.53
N SER A 6 13.16 14.29 7.86
CA SER A 6 14.46 14.49 7.21
C SER A 6 15.36 13.27 7.38
N ALA A 7 16.04 12.94 6.28
CA ALA A 7 17.02 11.88 6.09
C ALA A 7 16.48 10.45 5.87
N LEU A 8 16.01 10.18 4.65
CA LEU A 8 16.37 8.93 3.99
C LEU A 8 16.91 9.22 2.59
N SER A 9 18.20 8.94 2.43
CA SER A 9 19.08 9.24 1.32
C SER A 9 18.52 8.79 -0.03
N ALA A 10 18.48 9.73 -0.96
CA ALA A 10 18.12 9.50 -2.35
C ALA A 10 19.26 8.76 -3.07
N THR A 11 19.22 7.43 -3.11
CA THR A 11 19.88 6.66 -4.15
C THR A 11 18.94 6.59 -5.36
N SER A 12 19.48 6.80 -6.55
CA SER A 12 18.77 7.00 -7.82
C SER A 12 17.92 5.82 -8.34
N THR A 13 17.56 4.87 -7.46
CA THR A 13 16.60 3.76 -7.63
C THR A 13 15.28 4.01 -6.85
N THR A 14 15.10 5.22 -6.31
CA THR A 14 13.93 5.61 -5.47
C THR A 14 12.65 5.91 -6.27
N ARG A 15 12.74 6.04 -7.60
CA ARG A 15 11.59 6.38 -8.47
C ARG A 15 10.42 5.38 -8.35
N PRO A 16 10.61 4.05 -8.46
CA PRO A 16 9.52 3.08 -8.32
C PRO A 16 8.91 3.09 -6.91
N ILE A 17 9.72 3.16 -5.84
CA ILE A 17 9.21 3.18 -4.46
C ILE A 17 8.38 4.43 -4.21
N ARG A 18 8.81 5.61 -4.69
CA ARG A 18 7.99 6.84 -4.57
C ARG A 18 6.70 6.78 -5.40
N LYS A 19 6.73 6.17 -6.60
CA LYS A 19 5.50 5.96 -7.38
C LYS A 19 4.55 5.00 -6.66
N LEU A 20 5.07 3.97 -6.02
CA LEU A 20 4.30 3.00 -5.26
C LEU A 20 3.72 3.63 -3.99
N ALA A 21 4.51 4.40 -3.23
CA ALA A 21 4.01 5.17 -2.09
C ALA A 21 2.93 6.18 -2.50
N GLY A 22 3.10 6.86 -3.64
CA GLY A 22 2.08 7.75 -4.21
C GLY A 22 0.82 7.01 -4.68
N ALA A 23 0.96 5.80 -5.23
CA ALA A 23 -0.15 4.94 -5.61
C ALA A 23 -0.92 4.44 -4.38
N THR A 24 -0.22 3.95 -3.36
CA THR A 24 -0.82 3.53 -2.07
C THR A 24 -1.52 4.69 -1.39
N ALA A 25 -0.96 5.91 -1.44
CA ALA A 25 -1.61 7.11 -0.91
C ALA A 25 -2.90 7.47 -1.66
N LYS A 26 -2.92 7.32 -3.00
CA LYS A 26 -4.14 7.47 -3.82
C LYS A 26 -5.19 6.40 -3.53
N CYS A 27 -4.74 5.19 -3.21
CA CYS A 27 -5.58 4.04 -2.86
C CYS A 27 -5.78 3.90 -1.34
N SER A 28 -5.78 5.01 -0.61
CA SER A 28 -5.83 4.99 0.87
C SER A 28 -7.10 4.35 1.42
N ALA A 29 -8.25 4.48 0.74
CA ALA A 29 -9.50 3.86 1.18
C ALA A 29 -9.43 2.32 1.20
N PRO A 30 -9.11 1.62 0.10
CA PRO A 30 -8.97 0.16 0.12
C PRO A 30 -7.74 -0.29 0.93
N ALA A 31 -6.67 0.52 1.03
CA ALA A 31 -5.54 0.21 1.90
C ALA A 31 -5.93 0.16 3.39
N LYS A 32 -6.78 1.09 3.84
CA LYS A 32 -7.31 1.13 5.21
C LYS A 32 -8.23 -0.05 5.49
N ALA A 33 -9.12 -0.40 4.55
CA ALA A 33 -10.00 -1.55 4.69
C ALA A 33 -9.21 -2.87 4.78
N TYR A 34 -8.23 -3.06 3.89
CA TYR A 34 -7.31 -4.21 3.93
C TYR A 34 -6.53 -4.26 5.25
N GLY A 35 -5.97 -3.13 5.69
CA GLY A 35 -5.27 -3.02 6.97
C GLY A 35 -6.16 -3.35 8.16
N ALA A 36 -7.41 -2.89 8.17
CA ALA A 36 -8.38 -3.18 9.23
C ALA A 36 -8.72 -4.67 9.31
N CYS A 37 -8.91 -5.33 8.16
CA CYS A 37 -9.17 -6.77 8.08
C CYS A 37 -7.98 -7.60 8.60
N ILE A 38 -6.75 -7.21 8.25
CA ILE A 38 -5.53 -7.83 8.78
C ILE A 38 -5.38 -7.60 10.27
N LEU A 39 -5.63 -6.38 10.76
CA LEU A 39 -5.52 -6.06 12.18
C LEU A 39 -6.55 -6.84 13.02
N ALA A 40 -7.75 -7.03 12.49
CA ALA A 40 -8.79 -7.84 13.12
C ALA A 40 -8.39 -9.32 13.22
N SER A 41 -7.68 -9.83 12.21
CA SER A 41 -7.29 -11.25 12.12
C SER A 41 -5.79 -11.48 12.28
N TYR A 42 -5.06 -10.56 12.95
CA TYR A 42 -3.59 -10.51 12.94
C TYR A 42 -2.90 -11.81 13.36
N GLN A 43 -3.56 -12.60 14.21
CA GLN A 43 -3.07 -13.89 14.71
C GLN A 43 -3.33 -15.07 13.77
N ASP A 44 -4.35 -14.98 12.90
CA ASP A 44 -4.72 -16.02 11.93
C ASP A 44 -4.78 -15.44 10.51
N VAL A 45 -3.85 -14.54 10.16
CA VAL A 45 -3.78 -14.03 8.79
C VAL A 45 -3.46 -15.18 7.85
N ARG A 46 -4.49 -15.70 7.19
CA ARG A 46 -4.36 -16.70 6.14
C ARG A 46 -4.39 -16.03 4.78
N LYS A 47 -3.72 -16.66 3.81
CA LYS A 47 -3.87 -16.31 2.41
C LYS A 47 -5.37 -16.42 2.07
N ASP A 48 -5.93 -15.37 1.47
CA ASP A 48 -7.35 -15.22 1.08
C ASP A 48 -8.32 -14.60 2.13
N MET A 49 -7.94 -14.48 3.41
CA MET A 49 -8.81 -13.88 4.45
C MET A 49 -9.33 -12.47 4.11
N CYS A 50 -8.48 -11.63 3.52
CA CYS A 50 -8.82 -10.28 3.07
C CYS A 50 -8.71 -10.14 1.54
N ALA A 51 -8.98 -11.23 0.81
CA ALA A 51 -8.96 -11.25 -0.66
C ALA A 51 -9.79 -10.16 -1.35
N PRO A 52 -11.03 -9.83 -0.93
CA PRO A 52 -11.82 -8.80 -1.59
C PRO A 52 -11.19 -7.41 -1.45
N GLU A 53 -10.72 -7.06 -0.25
CA GLU A 53 -10.12 -5.76 0.03
C GLU A 53 -8.75 -5.65 -0.63
N PHE A 54 -7.97 -6.74 -0.62
CA PHE A 54 -6.71 -6.83 -1.31
C PHE A 54 -6.89 -6.70 -2.82
N SER A 55 -7.94 -7.28 -3.40
CA SER A 55 -8.22 -7.18 -4.84
C SER A 55 -8.50 -5.74 -5.26
N MET A 56 -9.31 -5.01 -4.49
CA MET A 56 -9.57 -3.59 -4.74
C MET A 56 -8.31 -2.73 -4.59
N PHE A 57 -7.54 -2.97 -3.52
CA PHE A 57 -6.28 -2.27 -3.29
C PHE A 57 -5.28 -2.53 -4.42
N LYS A 58 -5.13 -3.81 -4.81
CA LYS A 58 -4.26 -4.25 -5.90
C LYS A 58 -4.66 -3.61 -7.22
N GLN A 59 -5.94 -3.64 -7.59
CA GLN A 59 -6.44 -3.01 -8.83
C GLN A 59 -6.13 -1.52 -8.87
N CYS A 60 -6.38 -0.81 -7.77
CA CYS A 60 -6.10 0.62 -7.66
C CYS A 60 -4.59 0.92 -7.78
N VAL A 61 -3.74 0.16 -7.08
CA VAL A 61 -2.28 0.34 -7.13
C VAL A 61 -1.70 -0.02 -8.50
N GLN A 62 -2.19 -1.09 -9.13
CA GLN A 62 -1.79 -1.47 -10.48
C GLN A 62 -2.14 -0.40 -11.52
N THR A 63 -3.35 0.15 -11.42
CA THR A 63 -3.80 1.27 -12.27
C THR A 63 -2.93 2.51 -12.04
N ALA A 64 -2.67 2.86 -10.77
CA ALA A 64 -1.87 4.03 -10.41
C ALA A 64 -0.37 3.88 -10.77
N MET A 65 0.15 2.66 -10.82
CA MET A 65 1.52 2.37 -11.29
C MET A 65 1.61 2.24 -12.82
N GLY A 66 0.49 2.08 -13.54
CA GLY A 66 0.48 1.90 -14.99
C GLY A 66 1.24 0.64 -15.45
N ARG A 67 1.36 -0.36 -14.56
CA ARG A 67 2.06 -1.63 -14.82
C ARG A 67 1.11 -2.78 -14.49
N LYS A 68 0.70 -3.50 -15.53
CA LYS A 68 0.03 -4.79 -15.44
C LYS A 68 1.13 -5.84 -15.24
N TRP A 69 1.33 -6.26 -13.99
CA TRP A 69 2.23 -7.35 -13.61
C TRP A 69 1.51 -8.69 -13.74
#